data_AF-A0AAW0SE82-F1
#
_entry.id   AF-A0AAW0SE82-F1
#
_cell.length_a   1.000
_cell.length_b   1.000
_cell.length_c   1.000
_cell.angle_alpha   90.00
_cell.angle_beta   90.00
_cell.angle_gamma   90.00
#
_symmetry.space_group_name_H-M   'P 1'
#
loop_
_entity.id
_entity.type
_entity.pdbx_description
1 polymer ?
#
loop_
_entity_poly.entity_id
_entity_poly.type
_entity_poly.pdbx_seq_one_letter_code
_entity_poly.pdbx_strand_id
1 'polypeptide(L)'
;MRRGNSLKFLPMLSSIFLFSRFFIYVQYSIVRDASCAVVPSWQAWKCFSLRRHLMIIESIDTDTEVWRLSPIALIANPGPSGYVDLLNGPMDRGWCAGYMCQERISTFFSVVVTGMTYEMAMTSTPPQVLCLHLPHSPSSEAVVLRIFFPKPQRYDIYVDSVFVPPANLNISAAGYQLLPEDPTHPQAFLPTLDNVVGTNYFQRSAKLVHVVLRGGHVLDIKTTPVITLTSGLMVKEDEFYEQNLVMNLANLFEVSPDNIRVISVMREDSKRQQGRLEVGIVLAEVMVRMCVGGSGLC
;
A
#
# COMPACT_ATOMS: atom_id res chain seq x y z
N MET A 1 -38.29 -22.14 47.99
CA MET A 1 -38.62 -22.44 46.57
C MET A 1 -39.02 -21.13 45.93
N ARG A 2 -38.45 -20.59 44.85
CA ARG A 2 -37.56 -21.10 43.79
C ARG A 2 -36.44 -20.09 43.52
N ARG A 3 -35.24 -20.61 43.24
CA ARG A 3 -34.10 -19.89 42.68
C ARG A 3 -34.41 -19.49 41.24
N GLY A 4 -34.06 -18.26 40.86
CA GLY A 4 -33.98 -17.82 39.46
C GLY A 4 -32.55 -17.36 39.19
N ASN A 5 -31.77 -18.21 38.52
CA ASN A 5 -30.36 -18.04 38.23
C ASN A 5 -30.10 -16.82 37.34
N SER A 6 -29.23 -15.90 37.77
CA SER A 6 -28.60 -14.95 36.86
C SER A 6 -27.55 -15.71 36.04
N LEU A 7 -27.81 -15.95 34.76
CA LEU A 7 -26.77 -16.37 33.83
C LEU A 7 -25.77 -15.21 33.69
N LYS A 8 -24.60 -15.35 34.32
CA LYS A 8 -23.41 -14.57 33.99
C LYS A 8 -22.92 -15.04 32.62
N PHE A 9 -23.11 -14.22 31.60
CA PHE A 9 -22.45 -14.41 30.31
C PHE A 9 -20.98 -14.00 30.45
N LEU A 10 -20.11 -15.00 30.59
CA LEU A 10 -18.71 -14.93 30.20
C LEU A 10 -18.62 -15.50 28.77
N PRO A 11 -17.97 -14.78 27.85
CA PRO A 11 -17.02 -15.43 26.94
C PRO A 11 -15.73 -14.59 26.92
N MET A 12 -14.53 -15.08 27.23
CA MET A 12 -13.82 -16.21 26.61
C MET A 12 -13.95 -16.25 25.09
N LEU A 13 -13.38 -15.23 24.43
CA LEU A 13 -12.90 -15.29 23.04
C LEU A 13 -11.55 -14.57 23.00
N SER A 14 -10.53 -15.24 23.56
CA SER A 14 -9.16 -15.04 23.11
C SER A 14 -8.97 -15.95 21.88
N SER A 15 -8.21 -15.47 20.90
CA SER A 15 -7.75 -16.23 19.73
C SER A 15 -8.79 -16.44 18.63
N ILE A 16 -9.00 -15.39 17.84
CA ILE A 16 -9.21 -15.43 16.38
C ILE A 16 -8.93 -13.99 15.89
N PHE A 17 -7.69 -13.73 15.47
CA PHE A 17 -7.35 -12.54 14.70
C PHE A 17 -7.85 -12.74 13.28
N LEU A 18 -9.16 -12.53 13.07
CA LEU A 18 -9.75 -12.46 11.75
C LEU A 18 -9.54 -11.03 11.23
N PHE A 19 -8.75 -10.91 10.17
CA PHE A 19 -8.64 -9.73 9.33
C PHE A 19 -10.03 -9.32 8.81
N SER A 20 -10.73 -8.48 9.56
CA SER A 20 -11.85 -7.69 9.04
C SER A 20 -11.85 -6.36 9.76
N ARG A 21 -11.09 -5.40 9.23
CA ARG A 21 -11.42 -3.99 9.49
C ARG A 21 -12.73 -3.73 8.75
N PHE A 22 -13.85 -3.85 9.46
CA PHE A 22 -15.10 -3.25 9.01
C PHE A 22 -14.90 -1.73 9.01
N PHE A 23 -14.57 -1.18 7.85
CA PHE A 23 -14.61 0.26 7.66
C PHE A 23 -16.07 0.67 7.45
N ILE A 24 -16.67 1.29 8.46
CA ILE A 24 -17.98 1.92 8.35
C ILE A 24 -17.75 3.27 7.67
N TYR A 25 -18.04 3.33 6.37
CA TYR A 25 -18.11 4.60 5.65
C TYR A 25 -19.56 5.08 5.61
N VAL A 26 -19.75 6.37 5.85
CA VAL A 26 -21.09 6.95 5.99
C VAL A 26 -21.60 7.49 4.66
N GLN A 27 -20.71 7.76 3.68
CA GLN A 27 -21.09 8.36 2.40
C GLN A 27 -20.64 7.57 1.17
N TYR A 28 -21.51 7.55 0.17
CA TYR A 28 -21.27 6.92 -1.13
C TYR A 28 -21.02 7.96 -2.23
N SER A 29 -20.30 7.53 -3.26
CA SER A 29 -19.95 8.28 -4.47
C SER A 29 -18.98 9.44 -4.22
N ILE A 30 -18.83 10.32 -5.21
CA ILE A 30 -17.89 11.45 -5.24
C ILE A 30 -18.14 12.41 -4.06
N VAL A 31 -17.05 12.98 -3.53
CA VAL A 31 -17.05 13.91 -2.40
C VAL A 31 -18.05 15.06 -2.57
N ARG A 32 -18.81 15.32 -1.51
CA ARG A 32 -19.73 16.44 -1.36
C ARG A 32 -19.42 17.21 -0.08
N ASP A 33 -19.55 18.53 -0.14
CA ASP A 33 -19.44 19.42 1.02
C ASP A 33 -20.77 20.15 1.25
N ALA A 34 -20.79 21.06 2.23
CA ALA A 34 -21.99 21.82 2.56
C ALA A 34 -22.46 22.78 1.45
N SER A 35 -21.63 23.05 0.43
CA SER A 35 -22.05 23.86 -0.73
C SER A 35 -22.91 23.10 -1.73
N CYS A 36 -22.92 21.77 -1.63
CA CYS A 36 -23.60 20.90 -2.58
C CYS A 36 -25.11 20.96 -2.38
N ALA A 37 -25.84 21.25 -3.45
CA ALA A 37 -27.30 21.20 -3.48
C ALA A 37 -27.79 20.24 -4.57
N VAL A 38 -28.87 19.51 -4.30
CA VAL A 38 -29.54 18.71 -5.33
C VAL A 38 -30.26 19.67 -6.29
N VAL A 39 -30.05 19.46 -7.59
CA VAL A 39 -30.80 20.14 -8.65
C VAL A 39 -31.79 19.12 -9.21
N PRO A 40 -33.09 19.21 -8.83
CA PRO A 40 -34.07 18.16 -9.18
C PRO A 40 -34.22 17.94 -10.68
N SER A 41 -34.16 19.01 -11.48
CA SER A 41 -34.24 18.94 -12.95
C SER A 41 -33.09 18.18 -13.59
N TRP A 42 -31.95 18.03 -12.90
CA TRP A 42 -30.79 17.26 -13.38
C TRP A 42 -30.70 15.89 -12.73
N GLN A 43 -31.50 15.64 -11.68
CA GLN A 43 -31.36 14.50 -10.78
C GLN A 43 -29.91 14.34 -10.28
N ALA A 44 -29.22 15.46 -10.06
CA ALA A 44 -27.78 15.50 -9.78
C ALA A 44 -27.45 16.55 -8.71
N TRP A 45 -26.26 16.40 -8.11
CA TRP A 45 -25.72 17.38 -7.17
C TRP A 45 -24.93 18.46 -7.92
N LYS A 46 -25.14 19.71 -7.53
CA LYS A 46 -24.36 20.87 -7.96
C LYS A 46 -23.56 21.38 -6.77
N CYS A 47 -22.24 21.44 -6.90
CA CYS A 47 -21.30 21.85 -5.86
C CYS A 47 -20.36 22.92 -6.43
N PHE A 48 -19.99 23.94 -5.65
CA PHE A 48 -19.24 25.09 -6.16
C PHE A 48 -17.84 25.26 -5.56
N SER A 49 -17.60 24.81 -4.33
CA SER A 49 -16.33 25.04 -3.61
C SER A 49 -15.25 23.98 -3.86
N LEU A 50 -15.63 22.82 -4.39
CA LEU A 50 -14.70 21.70 -4.59
C LEU A 50 -14.17 21.68 -6.03
N ARG A 51 -12.84 21.75 -6.18
CA ARG A 51 -12.16 21.54 -7.46
C ARG A 51 -12.05 20.06 -7.76
N ARG A 52 -12.80 19.63 -8.78
CA ARG A 52 -12.88 18.24 -9.21
C ARG A 52 -12.09 18.05 -10.49
N HIS A 53 -11.28 17.01 -10.51
CA HIS A 53 -10.46 16.63 -11.65
C HIS A 53 -10.62 15.16 -11.95
N LEU A 54 -10.39 14.82 -13.22
CA LEU A 54 -10.30 13.44 -13.63
C LEU A 54 -8.94 12.90 -13.17
N MET A 55 -8.95 11.74 -12.51
CA MET A 55 -7.77 10.94 -12.27
C MET A 55 -7.87 9.66 -13.10
N ILE A 56 -6.80 9.34 -13.81
CA ILE A 56 -6.67 8.12 -14.60
C ILE A 56 -5.80 7.14 -13.82
N ILE A 57 -6.26 5.90 -13.72
CA ILE A 57 -5.55 4.78 -13.10
C ILE A 57 -5.41 3.70 -14.17
N GLU A 58 -4.18 3.31 -14.51
CA GLU A 58 -3.93 2.37 -15.62
C GLU A 58 -2.99 1.24 -15.20
N SER A 59 -3.30 0.02 -15.64
CA SER A 59 -2.33 -1.07 -15.67
C SER A 59 -1.51 -1.00 -16.96
N ILE A 60 -0.18 -0.96 -16.84
CA ILE A 60 0.74 -1.00 -17.98
C ILE A 60 1.36 -2.41 -18.13
N ASP A 61 0.79 -3.41 -17.44
CA ASP A 61 1.23 -4.79 -17.56
C ASP A 61 0.90 -5.34 -18.97
N THR A 62 1.65 -6.37 -19.39
CA THR A 62 1.47 -7.02 -20.70
C THR A 62 0.09 -7.64 -20.87
N ASP A 63 -0.57 -7.99 -19.77
CA ASP A 63 -1.91 -8.58 -19.70
C ASP A 63 -2.99 -7.53 -19.36
N THR A 64 -2.72 -6.24 -19.56
CA THR A 64 -3.64 -5.12 -19.27
C THR A 64 -5.04 -5.29 -19.85
N GLU A 65 -5.18 -5.99 -20.97
CA GLU A 65 -6.47 -6.22 -21.64
C GLU A 65 -7.27 -7.38 -21.03
N VAL A 66 -6.64 -8.32 -20.32
CA VAL A 66 -7.30 -9.54 -19.83
C VAL A 66 -7.40 -9.59 -18.31
N TRP A 67 -6.44 -8.98 -17.60
CA TRP A 67 -6.41 -8.96 -16.15
C TRP A 67 -7.38 -7.91 -15.60
N ARG A 68 -8.26 -8.30 -14.67
CA ARG A 68 -9.29 -7.40 -14.14
C ARG A 68 -8.91 -6.87 -12.75
N LEU A 69 -8.62 -5.57 -12.66
CA LEU A 69 -8.37 -4.87 -11.38
C LEU A 69 -9.65 -4.45 -10.63
N SER A 70 -10.79 -4.42 -11.34
CA SER A 70 -12.05 -3.87 -10.84
C SER A 70 -12.80 -4.79 -9.88
N PRO A 71 -13.62 -4.25 -8.95
CA PRO A 71 -13.76 -2.82 -8.68
C PRO A 71 -12.54 -2.23 -7.99
N ILE A 72 -12.22 -0.98 -8.31
CA ILE A 72 -11.26 -0.19 -7.55
C ILE A 72 -12.05 0.65 -6.56
N ALA A 73 -11.85 0.40 -5.27
CA ALA A 73 -12.39 1.23 -4.22
C ALA A 73 -11.50 2.45 -4.02
N LEU A 74 -12.07 3.64 -4.14
CA LEU A 74 -11.41 4.91 -3.89
C LEU A 74 -12.13 5.64 -2.76
N ILE A 75 -11.43 5.86 -1.66
CA ILE A 75 -12.00 6.39 -0.43
C ILE A 75 -11.39 7.75 -0.17
N ALA A 76 -12.17 8.81 -0.32
CA ALA A 76 -11.75 10.17 -0.01
C ALA A 76 -11.83 10.43 1.50
N ASN A 77 -10.80 11.06 2.05
CA ASN A 77 -10.68 11.39 3.49
C ASN A 77 -11.06 10.19 4.38
N PRO A 78 -10.28 9.09 4.31
CA PRO A 78 -10.60 7.84 4.99
C PRO A 78 -10.85 8.06 6.48
N GLY A 79 -12.01 7.58 6.94
CA GLY A 79 -12.51 7.77 8.30
C GLY A 79 -14.05 7.77 8.34
N PRO A 80 -14.65 8.11 9.49
CA PRO A 80 -16.11 8.10 9.67
C PRO A 80 -16.87 9.05 8.73
N SER A 81 -16.21 10.07 8.18
CA SER A 81 -16.79 11.04 7.24
C SER A 81 -16.26 10.86 5.81
N GLY A 82 -15.67 9.70 5.52
CA GLY A 82 -15.10 9.38 4.23
C GLY A 82 -16.16 9.03 3.18
N TYR A 83 -15.85 9.37 1.93
CA TYR A 83 -16.68 9.06 0.77
C TYR A 83 -16.07 7.89 0.00
N VAL A 84 -16.88 6.89 -0.34
CA VAL A 84 -16.43 5.73 -1.12
C VAL A 84 -16.97 5.81 -2.54
N ASP A 85 -16.07 5.81 -3.51
CA ASP A 85 -16.36 5.62 -4.92
C ASP A 85 -15.86 4.24 -5.37
N LEU A 86 -16.69 3.50 -6.12
CA LEU A 86 -16.36 2.17 -6.63
C LEU A 86 -16.27 2.23 -8.14
N LEU A 87 -15.04 2.17 -8.64
CA LEU A 87 -14.76 2.27 -10.07
C LEU A 87 -14.90 0.91 -10.71
N ASN A 88 -15.84 0.82 -11.65
CA ASN A 88 -15.95 -0.35 -12.52
C ASN A 88 -14.93 -0.28 -13.65
N GLY A 89 -14.54 -1.46 -14.14
CA GLY A 89 -13.64 -1.57 -15.28
C GLY A 89 -14.30 -1.09 -16.58
N PRO A 90 -13.48 -0.76 -17.58
CA PRO A 90 -13.96 -0.30 -18.88
C PRO A 90 -14.71 -1.40 -19.65
N MET A 91 -15.43 -0.99 -20.69
CA MET A 91 -16.14 -1.90 -21.59
C MET A 91 -15.13 -2.73 -22.41
N ASP A 92 -15.58 -3.92 -22.82
CA ASP A 92 -14.84 -4.75 -23.77
C ASP A 92 -14.61 -4.02 -25.09
N ARG A 93 -13.41 -4.16 -25.66
CA ARG A 93 -12.97 -3.51 -26.89
C ARG A 93 -13.01 -4.44 -28.09
N GLY A 94 -13.06 -5.75 -27.88
CA GLY A 94 -12.95 -6.74 -28.96
C GLY A 94 -14.28 -7.40 -29.35
N TRP A 95 -14.37 -7.82 -30.61
CA TRP A 95 -15.42 -8.71 -31.11
C TRP A 95 -14.81 -10.01 -31.63
N CYS A 96 -15.03 -11.11 -30.91
CA CYS A 96 -14.43 -12.41 -31.17
C CYS A 96 -15.53 -13.42 -31.49
N ALA A 97 -15.55 -13.91 -32.75
CA ALA A 97 -16.44 -15.00 -33.20
C ALA A 97 -17.93 -14.83 -32.83
N GLY A 98 -18.45 -13.60 -32.89
CA GLY A 98 -19.86 -13.30 -32.57
C GLY A 98 -20.13 -13.00 -31.09
N TYR A 99 -19.10 -12.95 -30.24
CA TYR A 99 -19.17 -12.61 -28.82
C TYR A 99 -18.15 -11.53 -28.42
N MET A 100 -18.34 -10.99 -27.22
CA MET A 100 -17.39 -10.11 -26.54
C MET A 100 -16.09 -10.87 -26.21
N CYS A 101 -14.94 -10.38 -26.69
CA CYS A 101 -13.60 -10.98 -26.48
C CYS A 101 -13.15 -10.97 -25.01
N GLN A 102 -13.81 -10.17 -24.17
CA GLN A 102 -13.40 -9.86 -22.81
C GLN A 102 -12.06 -9.11 -22.70
N GLU A 103 -11.64 -8.44 -23.77
CA GLU A 103 -10.44 -7.61 -23.84
C GLU A 103 -10.78 -6.17 -23.44
N ARG A 104 -10.42 -5.80 -22.21
CA ARG A 104 -10.71 -4.49 -21.60
C ARG A 104 -9.38 -3.86 -21.22
N ILE A 105 -8.95 -2.85 -21.96
CA ILE A 105 -7.77 -2.05 -21.58
C ILE A 105 -7.95 -1.62 -20.13
N SER A 106 -7.05 -1.97 -19.21
CA SER A 106 -7.24 -1.71 -17.77
C SER A 106 -6.98 -0.25 -17.38
N THR A 107 -7.80 0.65 -17.93
CA THR A 107 -7.82 2.08 -17.68
C THR A 107 -9.11 2.45 -16.94
N PHE A 108 -8.96 3.06 -15.77
CA PHE A 108 -10.06 3.48 -14.91
C PHE A 108 -10.07 4.99 -14.78
N PHE A 109 -11.29 5.55 -14.80
CA PHE A 109 -11.53 6.98 -14.72
C PHE A 109 -12.23 7.28 -13.40
N SER A 110 -11.63 8.13 -12.57
CA SER A 110 -12.21 8.58 -11.31
C SER A 110 -12.33 10.09 -11.29
N VAL A 111 -13.34 10.60 -10.58
CA VAL A 111 -13.46 12.03 -10.28
C VAL A 111 -12.96 12.28 -8.87
N VAL A 112 -11.82 12.94 -8.74
CA VAL A 112 -11.21 13.28 -7.46
C VAL A 112 -11.31 14.77 -7.19
N VAL A 113 -11.45 15.12 -5.92
CA VAL A 113 -11.27 16.48 -5.40
C VAL A 113 -9.82 16.66 -4.95
N THR A 114 -9.17 17.71 -5.45
CA THR A 114 -7.78 18.07 -5.08
C THR A 114 -7.72 18.63 -3.66
N GLY A 115 -6.54 18.54 -3.02
CA GLY A 115 -6.36 18.95 -1.63
C GLY A 115 -6.89 17.93 -0.62
N MET A 116 -7.02 16.67 -1.03
CA MET A 116 -7.52 15.58 -0.19
C MET A 116 -6.61 14.35 -0.27
N THR A 117 -6.75 13.50 0.74
CA THR A 117 -6.10 12.19 0.78
C THR A 117 -7.11 11.12 0.37
N TYR A 118 -6.69 10.23 -0.52
CA TYR A 118 -7.48 9.09 -0.95
C TYR A 118 -6.81 7.78 -0.55
N GLU A 119 -7.60 6.83 -0.07
CA GLU A 119 -7.17 5.44 0.08
C GLU A 119 -7.72 4.63 -1.09
N MET A 120 -6.85 3.91 -1.79
CA MET A 120 -7.19 3.13 -2.98
C MET A 120 -6.92 1.65 -2.75
N ALA A 121 -7.89 0.81 -3.04
CA ALA A 121 -7.75 -0.63 -2.98
C ALA A 121 -8.35 -1.29 -4.23
N MET A 122 -7.71 -2.35 -4.70
CA MET A 122 -8.17 -3.17 -5.82
C MET A 122 -8.65 -4.51 -5.27
N THR A 123 -9.66 -5.10 -5.89
CA THR A 123 -10.12 -6.46 -5.50
C THR A 123 -9.20 -7.56 -5.99
N SER A 124 -8.39 -7.28 -7.01
CA SER A 124 -7.38 -8.20 -7.55
C SER A 124 -5.98 -7.85 -7.05
N THR A 125 -4.99 -8.65 -7.46
CA THR A 125 -3.59 -8.32 -7.24
C THR A 125 -3.25 -7.04 -8.01
N PRO A 126 -2.64 -6.03 -7.37
CA PRO A 126 -2.17 -4.83 -8.06
C PRO A 126 -1.19 -5.16 -9.19
N PRO A 127 -1.17 -4.37 -10.27
CA PRO A 127 -0.32 -4.63 -11.42
C PRO A 127 1.17 -4.46 -11.09
N GLN A 128 2.05 -5.01 -11.93
CA GLN A 128 3.49 -4.79 -11.84
C GLN A 128 3.85 -3.34 -12.14
N VAL A 129 3.14 -2.70 -13.08
CA VAL A 129 3.26 -1.27 -13.38
C VAL A 129 1.89 -0.62 -13.30
N LEU A 130 1.69 0.18 -12.24
CA LEU A 130 0.51 1.02 -12.07
C LEU A 130 0.86 2.46 -12.49
N CYS A 131 0.21 2.96 -13.54
CA CYS A 131 0.32 4.35 -13.99
C CYS A 131 -0.83 5.18 -13.42
N LEU A 132 -0.51 6.38 -12.93
CA LEU A 132 -1.43 7.32 -12.32
C LEU A 132 -1.21 8.70 -12.93
N HIS A 133 -2.31 9.35 -13.32
CA HIS A 133 -2.25 10.68 -13.92
C HIS A 133 -3.43 11.53 -13.45
N LEU A 134 -3.17 12.82 -13.19
CA LEU A 134 -4.17 13.83 -12.92
C LEU A 134 -4.21 14.84 -14.09
N PRO A 135 -4.77 14.45 -15.25
CA PRO A 135 -4.80 15.29 -16.44
C PRO A 135 -5.64 16.55 -16.24
N HIS A 136 -5.28 17.62 -16.96
CA HIS A 136 -6.00 18.90 -16.95
C HIS A 136 -6.11 19.56 -15.55
N SER A 137 -5.22 19.19 -14.63
CA SER A 137 -5.00 19.89 -13.36
C SER A 137 -3.71 20.70 -13.41
N PRO A 138 -3.67 21.89 -12.80
CA PRO A 138 -2.42 22.63 -12.62
C PRO A 138 -1.50 21.89 -11.63
N SER A 139 -0.18 22.07 -11.76
CA SER A 139 0.81 21.45 -10.88
C SER A 139 0.73 21.92 -9.41
N SER A 140 0.07 23.05 -9.16
CA SER A 140 -0.25 23.52 -7.81
C SER A 140 -1.25 22.62 -7.08
N GLU A 141 -2.06 21.87 -7.81
CA GLU A 141 -3.08 20.99 -7.25
C GLU A 141 -2.57 19.57 -7.11
N ALA A 142 -2.88 18.97 -5.95
CA ALA A 142 -2.35 17.68 -5.55
C ALA A 142 -3.42 16.82 -4.89
N VAL A 143 -3.20 15.50 -4.91
CA VAL A 143 -3.85 14.53 -4.03
C VAL A 143 -2.78 13.65 -3.41
N VAL A 144 -3.01 13.19 -2.18
CA VAL A 144 -2.20 12.13 -1.57
C VAL A 144 -2.93 10.81 -1.75
N LEU A 145 -2.28 9.84 -2.37
CA LEU A 145 -2.82 8.50 -2.58
C LEU A 145 -2.19 7.52 -1.59
N ARG A 146 -3.03 6.69 -0.97
CA ARG A 146 -2.66 5.61 -0.05
C ARG A 146 -3.13 4.31 -0.67
N ILE A 147 -2.24 3.63 -1.38
CA ILE A 147 -2.62 2.52 -2.25
C ILE A 147 -2.29 1.20 -1.57
N PHE A 148 -3.28 0.33 -1.43
CA PHE A 148 -3.11 -0.96 -0.80
C PHE A 148 -2.37 -1.94 -1.73
N PHE A 149 -1.19 -2.38 -1.28
CA PHE A 149 -0.35 -3.35 -1.96
C PHE A 149 -0.09 -4.54 -1.02
N PRO A 150 -0.77 -5.69 -1.22
CA PRO A 150 -0.84 -6.75 -0.20
C PRO A 150 0.48 -7.48 0.05
N LYS A 151 1.41 -7.44 -0.91
CA LYS A 151 2.69 -8.14 -0.86
C LYS A 151 3.79 -7.22 -0.30
N PRO A 152 4.72 -7.73 0.52
CA PRO A 152 5.89 -6.98 0.94
C PRO A 152 6.96 -7.00 -0.17
N GLN A 153 6.71 -6.27 -1.26
CA GLN A 153 7.65 -6.10 -2.36
C GLN A 153 8.25 -4.69 -2.33
N ARG A 154 9.23 -4.43 -3.18
CA ARG A 154 9.74 -3.08 -3.38
C ARG A 154 8.87 -2.38 -4.42
N TYR A 155 8.39 -1.19 -4.09
CA TYR A 155 7.58 -0.36 -4.98
C TYR A 155 8.37 0.90 -5.31
N ASP A 156 8.90 0.97 -6.53
CA ASP A 156 9.69 2.10 -7.00
C ASP A 156 8.77 3.10 -7.70
N ILE A 157 8.89 4.38 -7.32
CA ILE A 157 8.09 5.47 -7.88
C ILE A 157 8.89 6.19 -8.95
N TYR A 158 8.26 6.42 -10.09
CA TYR A 158 8.80 7.23 -11.17
C TYR A 158 7.83 8.37 -11.48
N VAL A 159 8.36 9.58 -11.61
CA VAL A 159 7.60 10.73 -12.11
C VAL A 159 8.19 11.12 -13.45
N ASP A 160 7.37 11.14 -14.49
CA ASP A 160 7.79 11.43 -15.86
C ASP A 160 9.05 10.61 -16.26
N SER A 161 9.03 9.31 -15.93
CA SER A 161 10.12 8.35 -16.12
C SER A 161 11.39 8.56 -15.27
N VAL A 162 11.39 9.48 -14.32
CA VAL A 162 12.52 9.72 -13.40
C VAL A 162 12.25 9.08 -12.04
N PHE A 163 13.18 8.26 -11.55
CA PHE A 163 13.06 7.60 -10.24
C PHE A 163 13.04 8.61 -9.08
N VAL A 164 12.06 8.49 -8.19
CA VAL A 164 11.94 9.28 -6.97
C VAL A 164 12.14 8.38 -5.74
N PRO A 165 13.23 8.56 -4.98
CA PRO A 165 13.50 7.71 -3.83
C PRO A 165 12.44 7.89 -2.72
N PRO A 166 12.17 6.83 -1.92
CA PRO A 166 11.24 6.94 -0.81
C PRO A 166 11.78 7.86 0.29
N ALA A 167 10.87 8.47 1.04
CA ALA A 167 11.21 9.46 2.08
C ALA A 167 12.06 8.89 3.23
N ASN A 168 12.03 7.58 3.45
CA ASN A 168 12.81 6.89 4.46
C ASN A 168 14.11 6.26 3.91
N LEU A 169 14.60 6.68 2.74
CA LEU A 169 15.91 6.24 2.25
C LEU A 169 17.03 6.72 3.20
N ASN A 170 17.86 5.81 3.68
CA ASN A 170 19.02 6.12 4.50
C ASN A 170 20.17 6.62 3.62
N ILE A 171 20.25 7.93 3.45
CA ILE A 171 21.28 8.61 2.65
C ILE A 171 22.71 8.43 3.20
N SER A 172 22.85 8.06 4.47
CA SER A 172 24.15 7.84 5.12
C SER A 172 24.69 6.43 4.88
N ALA A 173 23.87 5.51 4.38
CA ALA A 173 24.25 4.13 4.13
C ALA A 173 24.68 3.92 2.67
N ALA A 174 25.61 2.98 2.45
CA ALA A 174 25.95 2.55 1.11
C ALA A 174 24.82 1.70 0.49
N GLY A 175 24.34 2.13 -0.68
CA GLY A 175 23.30 1.44 -1.45
C GLY A 175 21.87 1.77 -1.02
N TYR A 176 20.92 0.94 -1.46
CA TYR A 176 19.49 1.15 -1.21
C TYR A 176 19.09 0.57 0.15
N GLN A 177 19.16 1.38 1.21
CA GLN A 177 18.76 0.99 2.57
C GLN A 177 17.67 1.92 3.09
N LEU A 178 16.65 1.35 3.71
CA LEU A 178 15.51 2.11 4.23
C LEU A 178 15.59 2.17 5.76
N LEU A 179 15.32 3.35 6.32
CA LEU A 179 15.13 3.52 7.75
C LEU A 179 13.87 2.74 8.17
N PRO A 180 13.90 2.06 9.32
CA PRO A 180 12.76 1.30 9.83
C PRO A 180 11.59 2.24 10.18
N GLU A 181 10.37 1.69 10.21
CA GLU A 181 9.22 2.44 10.72
C GLU A 181 9.43 2.73 12.21
N ASP A 182 9.28 3.99 12.62
CA ASP A 182 9.34 4.39 14.03
C ASP A 182 7.92 4.40 14.63
N PRO A 183 7.60 3.49 15.57
CA PRO A 183 6.29 3.46 16.23
C PRO A 183 6.00 4.71 17.07
N THR A 184 7.03 5.42 17.52
CA THR A 184 6.88 6.65 18.31
C THR A 184 6.58 7.87 17.44
N HIS A 185 7.02 7.85 16.18
CA HIS A 185 6.76 8.89 15.18
C HIS A 185 6.20 8.31 13.87
N PRO A 186 4.99 7.71 13.88
CA PRO A 186 4.44 6.98 12.73
C PRO A 186 4.15 7.85 11.50
N GLN A 187 4.22 9.18 11.65
CA GLN A 187 4.00 10.16 10.59
C GLN A 187 5.30 10.70 9.97
N ALA A 188 6.47 10.32 10.48
CA ALA A 188 7.75 10.95 10.12
C ALA A 188 8.05 10.94 8.61
N PHE A 189 7.60 9.89 7.91
CA PHE A 189 7.85 9.71 6.47
C PHE A 189 6.58 9.82 5.62
N LEU A 190 5.42 10.09 6.23
CA LEU A 190 4.16 10.13 5.50
C LEU A 190 4.07 11.41 4.65
N PRO A 191 3.84 11.29 3.32
CA PRO A 191 3.72 12.45 2.46
C PRO A 191 2.47 13.26 2.78
N THR A 192 2.58 14.57 2.64
CA THR A 192 1.51 15.55 2.77
C THR A 192 1.26 16.25 1.43
N LEU A 193 0.15 16.99 1.35
CA LEU A 193 -0.24 17.75 0.14
C LEU A 193 0.77 18.82 -0.26
N ASP A 194 1.62 19.27 0.66
CA ASP A 194 2.63 20.31 0.41
C ASP A 194 3.92 19.74 -0.18
N ASN A 195 4.12 18.42 -0.09
CA ASN A 195 5.30 17.79 -0.67
C ASN A 195 5.27 17.82 -2.20
N VAL A 196 6.46 17.68 -2.80
CA VAL A 196 6.64 17.63 -4.25
C VAL A 196 6.04 16.35 -4.83
N VAL A 197 5.67 16.38 -6.12
CA VAL A 197 5.14 15.22 -6.84
C VAL A 197 6.08 14.02 -6.69
N GLY A 198 5.52 12.82 -6.54
CA GLY A 198 6.29 11.59 -6.39
C GLY A 198 6.90 11.35 -5.01
N THR A 199 6.80 12.31 -4.07
CA THR A 199 7.19 12.06 -2.67
C THR A 199 6.38 10.87 -2.16
N ASN A 200 7.08 9.84 -1.68
CA ASN A 200 6.48 8.55 -1.42
C ASN A 200 7.05 7.86 -0.19
N TYR A 201 6.26 6.93 0.34
CA TYR A 201 6.65 6.07 1.44
C TYR A 201 5.83 4.79 1.43
N PHE A 202 6.49 3.65 1.52
CA PHE A 202 5.80 2.37 1.71
C PHE A 202 5.68 2.06 3.20
N GLN A 203 4.46 2.19 3.72
CA GLN A 203 4.13 1.81 5.08
C GLN A 203 3.86 0.30 5.12
N ARG A 204 4.86 -0.48 5.52
CA ARG A 204 4.86 -1.95 5.56
C ARG A 204 3.78 -2.49 6.49
N SER A 205 3.68 -1.92 7.69
CA SER A 205 2.70 -2.36 8.71
C SER A 205 1.26 -2.26 8.21
N ALA A 206 0.94 -1.22 7.42
CA ALA A 206 -0.37 -1.01 6.83
C ALA A 206 -0.52 -1.59 5.42
N LYS A 207 0.59 -2.01 4.78
CA LYS A 207 0.65 -2.42 3.37
C LYS A 207 0.15 -1.33 2.42
N LEU A 208 0.49 -0.08 2.72
CA LEU A 208 0.06 1.10 1.96
C LEU A 208 1.27 1.78 1.33
N VAL A 209 1.24 1.94 0.00
CA VAL A 209 2.14 2.85 -0.72
C VAL A 209 1.51 4.23 -0.69
N HIS A 210 2.14 5.15 0.03
CA HIS A 210 1.75 6.55 0.09
C HIS A 210 2.50 7.31 -0.99
N VAL A 211 1.82 8.16 -1.75
CA VAL A 211 2.43 8.95 -2.81
C VAL A 211 1.68 10.25 -3.08
N VAL A 212 2.40 11.32 -3.42
CA VAL A 212 1.82 12.58 -3.89
C VAL A 212 1.67 12.57 -5.41
N LEU A 213 0.44 12.71 -5.89
CA LEU A 213 0.14 12.93 -7.30
C LEU A 213 -0.23 14.41 -7.50
N ARG A 214 0.40 15.07 -8.47
CA ARG A 214 0.13 16.48 -8.84
C ARG A 214 -0.32 16.58 -10.29
N GLY A 215 -1.05 17.65 -10.60
CA GLY A 215 -1.49 17.94 -11.95
C GLY A 215 -0.32 18.11 -12.93
N GLY A 216 -0.50 17.62 -14.16
CA GLY A 216 0.47 17.79 -15.25
C GLY A 216 1.66 16.83 -15.23
N HIS A 217 1.67 15.83 -14.35
CA HIS A 217 2.71 14.80 -14.26
C HIS A 217 2.11 13.40 -14.35
N VAL A 218 2.88 12.47 -14.93
CA VAL A 218 2.55 11.04 -14.92
C VAL A 218 3.40 10.34 -13.88
N LEU A 219 2.75 9.49 -13.06
CA LEU A 219 3.38 8.77 -11.98
C LEU A 219 3.24 7.27 -12.18
N ASP A 220 4.37 6.56 -12.27
CA ASP A 220 4.41 5.11 -12.33
C ASP A 220 4.85 4.51 -11.00
N ILE A 221 4.14 3.47 -10.56
CA ILE A 221 4.55 2.60 -9.46
C ILE A 221 4.99 1.27 -10.07
N LYS A 222 6.28 0.98 -9.99
CA LYS A 222 6.88 -0.25 -10.52
C LYS A 222 7.18 -1.21 -9.38
N THR A 223 6.49 -2.35 -9.40
CA THR A 223 6.73 -3.45 -8.47
C THR A 223 8.00 -4.17 -8.88
N THR A 224 8.99 -4.16 -8.00
CA THR A 224 10.21 -4.93 -8.15
C THR A 224 10.12 -6.15 -7.25
N PRO A 225 10.30 -7.38 -7.78
CA PRO A 225 10.33 -8.58 -6.97
C PRO A 225 11.51 -8.52 -6.00
N VAL A 226 11.21 -8.60 -4.72
CA VAL A 226 12.19 -8.78 -3.65
C VAL A 226 11.63 -9.87 -2.75
N ILE A 227 12.45 -10.84 -2.35
CA ILE A 227 12.02 -11.77 -1.31
C ILE A 227 12.14 -11.02 0.01
N THR A 228 11.01 -10.72 0.65
CA THR A 228 10.99 -10.29 2.04
C THR A 228 10.80 -11.52 2.91
N LEU A 229 11.86 -11.91 3.62
CA LEU A 229 11.84 -12.98 4.61
C LEU A 229 11.62 -12.34 5.98
N THR A 230 10.44 -12.53 6.54
CA THR A 230 10.20 -12.27 7.96
C THR A 230 10.43 -13.59 8.69
N SER A 231 11.62 -13.77 9.27
CA SER A 231 11.91 -14.95 10.08
C SER A 231 11.98 -14.54 11.53
N GLY A 232 11.19 -15.20 12.38
CA GLY A 232 11.38 -15.17 13.82
C GLY A 232 12.55 -16.08 14.15
N LEU A 233 13.72 -15.49 14.31
CA LEU A 233 14.89 -16.21 14.74
C LEU A 233 14.91 -16.17 16.27
N MET A 234 14.73 -17.33 16.90
CA MET A 234 14.98 -17.51 18.33
C MET A 234 16.48 -17.56 18.54
N VAL A 235 17.10 -16.40 18.69
CA VAL A 235 18.54 -16.26 18.91
C VAL A 235 18.72 -15.46 20.18
N LYS A 236 19.71 -15.85 20.99
CA LYS A 236 20.08 -14.99 22.12
C LYS A 236 20.63 -13.67 21.58
N GLU A 237 20.34 -12.59 22.28
CA GLU A 237 20.64 -11.22 21.85
C GLU A 237 22.14 -11.04 21.53
N ASP A 238 23.02 -11.65 22.33
CA ASP A 238 24.46 -11.71 22.13
C ASP A 238 24.86 -12.50 20.88
N GLU A 239 24.25 -13.65 20.63
CA GLU A 239 24.53 -14.49 19.45
C GLU A 239 23.95 -13.91 18.13
N PHE A 240 22.92 -13.07 18.18
CA PHE A 240 22.28 -12.50 16.99
C PHE A 240 23.11 -11.38 16.33
N TYR A 241 23.80 -10.57 17.14
CA TYR A 241 24.64 -9.47 16.66
C TYR A 241 26.07 -9.92 16.31
N GLU A 242 26.42 -11.19 16.54
CA GLU A 242 27.76 -11.71 16.21
C GLU A 242 27.89 -12.11 14.73
N GLN A 243 28.58 -11.25 13.98
CA GLN A 243 29.34 -11.39 12.72
C GLN A 243 28.80 -12.19 11.52
N ASN A 244 27.76 -13.02 11.62
CA ASN A 244 27.43 -13.98 10.58
C ASN A 244 25.96 -14.05 10.18
N LEU A 245 25.06 -13.16 10.64
CA LEU A 245 23.65 -13.22 10.20
C LEU A 245 23.52 -13.10 8.67
N VAL A 246 24.16 -12.09 8.08
CA VAL A 246 24.13 -11.88 6.62
C VAL A 246 24.78 -13.06 5.88
N MET A 247 25.90 -13.58 6.40
CA MET A 247 26.60 -14.73 5.81
C MET A 247 25.81 -16.04 5.94
N ASN A 248 25.16 -16.28 7.07
CA ASN A 248 24.33 -17.46 7.32
C ASN A 248 23.10 -17.46 6.42
N LEU A 249 22.46 -16.29 6.25
CA LEU A 249 21.36 -16.12 5.32
C LEU A 249 21.85 -16.27 3.87
N ALA A 250 23.00 -15.69 3.51
CA ALA A 250 23.62 -15.82 2.18
C ALA A 250 23.87 -17.29 1.83
N ASN A 251 24.43 -18.05 2.77
CA ASN A 251 24.68 -19.48 2.60
C ASN A 251 23.39 -20.30 2.53
N LEU A 252 22.37 -19.97 3.35
CA LEU A 252 21.10 -20.69 3.36
C LEU A 252 20.31 -20.50 2.05
N PHE A 253 20.35 -19.31 1.46
CA PHE A 253 19.61 -18.98 0.24
C PHE A 253 20.45 -19.07 -1.03
N GLU A 254 21.72 -19.44 -0.93
CA GLU A 254 22.68 -19.50 -2.04
C GLU A 254 22.76 -18.16 -2.82
N VAL A 255 22.74 -17.03 -2.10
CA VAL A 255 22.80 -15.68 -2.69
C VAL A 255 24.00 -14.91 -2.13
N SER A 256 24.64 -14.06 -2.95
CA SER A 256 25.71 -13.17 -2.48
C SER A 256 25.26 -12.33 -1.27
N PRO A 257 26.11 -12.16 -0.23
CA PRO A 257 25.85 -11.27 0.90
C PRO A 257 25.42 -9.85 0.50
N ASP A 258 25.91 -9.35 -0.63
CA ASP A 258 25.58 -8.00 -1.14
C ASP A 258 24.10 -7.83 -1.52
N ASN A 259 23.42 -8.95 -1.79
CA ASN A 259 22.00 -9.01 -2.15
C ASN A 259 21.07 -9.13 -0.93
N ILE A 260 21.61 -9.21 0.28
CA ILE A 260 20.86 -9.36 1.54
C ILE A 260 20.86 -8.05 2.31
N ARG A 261 19.68 -7.55 2.68
CA ARG A 261 19.50 -6.30 3.43
C ARG A 261 18.59 -6.53 4.63
N VAL A 262 19.09 -6.31 5.85
CA VAL A 262 18.29 -6.36 7.09
C VAL A 262 17.58 -5.03 7.28
N ILE A 263 16.26 -5.05 7.47
CA ILE A 263 15.39 -3.86 7.47
C ILE A 263 15.03 -3.43 8.87
N SER A 264 14.61 -4.38 9.71
CA SER A 264 14.14 -4.11 11.05
C SER A 264 14.37 -5.32 11.94
N VAL A 265 14.67 -5.03 13.21
CA VAL A 265 14.83 -6.01 14.26
C VAL A 265 13.82 -5.62 15.35
N MET A 266 12.73 -6.38 15.47
CA MET A 266 11.70 -6.15 16.47
C MET A 266 11.93 -7.10 17.65
N ARG A 267 12.04 -6.52 18.85
CA ARG A 267 12.08 -7.26 20.11
C ARG A 267 10.65 -7.59 20.53
N GLU A 268 10.34 -8.88 20.66
CA GLU A 268 9.11 -9.28 21.34
C GLU A 268 9.40 -9.41 22.84
N ASP A 269 8.93 -8.44 23.64
CA ASP A 269 9.02 -8.52 25.09
C ASP A 269 8.10 -9.64 25.60
N SER A 270 8.66 -10.81 25.82
CA SER A 270 7.97 -11.95 26.42
C SER A 270 7.63 -11.63 27.88
N LYS A 271 6.32 -11.47 28.16
CA LYS A 271 5.84 -11.29 29.53
C LYS A 271 6.13 -12.52 30.38
N ARG A 272 7.22 -12.43 31.16
CA ARG A 272 7.54 -13.06 32.46
C ARG A 272 6.77 -14.36 32.81
N GLN A 273 7.40 -15.50 32.53
CA GLN A 273 7.30 -16.67 33.40
C GLN A 273 8.70 -17.05 33.90
N GLN A 274 8.79 -17.16 35.22
CA GLN A 274 10.00 -17.37 36.03
C GLN A 274 10.76 -18.64 35.64
N GLY A 275 12.08 -18.50 35.46
CA GLY A 275 13.05 -19.57 35.68
C GLY A 275 13.37 -20.47 34.50
N ARG A 276 13.78 -19.92 33.36
CA ARG A 276 14.59 -20.61 32.34
C ARG A 276 15.27 -19.56 31.46
N LEU A 277 16.53 -19.80 31.07
CA LEU A 277 17.36 -18.95 30.20
C LEU A 277 16.51 -18.10 29.24
N GLU A 278 16.54 -16.77 29.41
CA GLU A 278 15.80 -15.82 28.58
C GLU A 278 16.32 -15.90 27.14
N VAL A 279 15.66 -16.72 26.32
CA VAL A 279 15.77 -16.63 24.86
C VAL A 279 14.83 -15.51 24.45
N GLY A 280 15.39 -14.33 24.18
CA GLY A 280 14.65 -13.25 23.55
C GLY A 280 14.23 -13.67 22.14
N ILE A 281 12.99 -13.41 21.75
CA ILE A 281 12.56 -13.63 20.37
C ILE A 281 12.88 -12.36 19.60
N VAL A 282 13.73 -12.51 18.58
CA VAL A 282 14.11 -11.42 17.69
C VAL A 282 13.45 -11.68 16.34
N LEU A 283 12.51 -10.81 15.97
CA LEU A 283 11.90 -10.83 14.64
C LEU A 283 12.78 -9.99 13.72
N ALA A 284 13.41 -10.64 12.72
CA ALA A 284 14.21 -9.96 11.72
C ALA A 284 13.49 -9.98 10.37
N GLU A 285 13.32 -8.81 9.76
CA GLU A 285 12.83 -8.68 8.39
C GLU A 285 14.03 -8.45 7.46
N VAL A 286 14.19 -9.33 6.47
CA VAL A 286 15.31 -9.32 5.55
C VAL A 286 14.80 -9.26 4.12
N MET A 287 15.28 -8.30 3.34
CA MET A 287 15.07 -8.23 1.89
C MET A 287 16.22 -8.91 1.17
N VAL A 288 15.91 -9.90 0.33
CA VAL A 288 16.86 -10.57 -0.56
C VAL A 288 16.51 -10.23 -2.00
N ARG A 289 17.47 -9.63 -2.71
CA ARG A 289 17.36 -9.41 -4.16
C ARG A 289 17.69 -10.71 -4.88
N MET A 290 16.72 -11.28 -5.61
CA MET A 290 16.98 -12.43 -6.49
C MET A 290 17.38 -11.95 -7.87
N CYS A 291 18.42 -12.56 -8.43
CA CYS A 291 18.79 -12.38 -9.82
C CYS A 291 18.27 -13.59 -10.60
N VAL A 292 17.25 -13.35 -11.43
CA VAL A 292 16.67 -14.39 -12.28
C VAL A 292 17.49 -14.44 -13.57
N GLY A 293 18.45 -15.36 -13.61
CA GLY A 293 19.34 -15.57 -14.76
C GLY A 293 20.71 -16.04 -14.29
N GLY A 294 21.14 -17.23 -14.74
CA GLY A 294 22.35 -17.93 -14.28
C GLY A 294 23.69 -17.28 -14.66
N SER A 295 23.77 -15.96 -14.75
CA SER A 295 24.96 -15.23 -15.19
C SER A 295 25.61 -14.37 -14.12
N GLY A 296 25.35 -14.61 -12.82
CA GLY A 296 26.15 -14.10 -11.70
C GLY A 296 26.34 -12.57 -11.60
N LEU A 297 25.66 -11.80 -12.44
CA LEU A 297 25.72 -10.35 -12.50
C LEU A 297 24.35 -9.81 -12.11
N CYS A 298 24.29 -9.42 -10.85
CA CYS A 298 23.39 -8.42 -10.32
C CYS A 298 24.10 -7.05 -10.37
#